data_AF-A0A7W9WRT3-F1
#
_entry.id   AF-A0A7W9WRT3-F1
#
_cell.length_a   1.000
_cell.length_b   1.000
_cell.length_c   1.000
_cell.angle_alpha   90.00
_cell.angle_beta   90.00
_cell.angle_gamma   90.00
#
_symmetry.space_group_name_H-M   'P 1'
#
loop_
_entity.id
_entity.type
_entity.pdbx_description
1 polymer ?
#
loop_
_entity_poly.entity_id
_entity_poly.type
_entity_poly.pdbx_seq_one_letter_code
_entity_poly.pdbx_strand_id
1 'polypeptide(L)'
;MSAVQRTDEVPEPAEDASATLELPFRAPYDWPRMLRFLAGRATPGVEAVEDGAWLRAIDFNGASGTLAVRRHARKRCLVAQIDGPVSRHAAALAAPLGRVFDIHANPAAIAGGLGADPWLGPLVTAAPGLRVPGAWSGF
;
A
#
# COMPACT_ATOMS: atom_id res chain seq x y z
N MET A 1 32.10 16.44 46.32
CA MET A 1 30.81 17.14 46.24
C MET A 1 30.92 18.22 45.16
N SER A 2 30.55 17.88 43.92
CA SER A 2 29.88 18.78 42.97
C SER A 2 29.68 18.02 41.68
N ALA A 3 28.44 17.55 41.51
CA ALA A 3 27.94 16.98 40.27
C ALA A 3 27.71 18.14 39.28
N VAL A 4 28.26 18.03 38.08
CA VAL A 4 27.92 18.91 36.96
C VAL A 4 27.21 18.06 35.92
N GLN A 5 25.89 18.28 35.93
CA GLN A 5 24.86 18.13 34.91
C GLN A 5 25.15 17.21 33.70
N ARG A 6 24.35 16.15 33.66
CA ARG A 6 23.90 15.46 32.43
C ARG A 6 23.44 16.51 31.42
N THR A 7 24.10 16.56 30.27
CA THR A 7 23.49 17.02 29.04
C THR A 7 22.43 15.99 28.66
N ASP A 8 21.17 16.40 28.66
CA ASP A 8 20.08 15.66 28.02
C ASP A 8 20.40 15.58 26.51
N GLU A 9 20.96 14.45 26.11
CA GLU A 9 21.09 14.08 24.72
C GLU A 9 19.68 13.76 24.22
N VAL A 10 19.12 14.64 23.40
CA VAL A 10 17.89 14.34 22.66
C VAL A 10 18.23 13.14 21.78
N PRO A 11 17.60 11.97 21.95
CA PRO A 11 17.93 10.82 21.12
C PRO A 11 17.57 11.19 19.68
N GLU A 12 18.57 11.17 18.79
CA GLU A 12 18.35 11.29 17.36
C GLU A 12 17.34 10.21 16.95
N PRO A 13 16.32 10.54 16.13
CA PRO A 13 15.35 9.54 15.69
C PRO A 13 16.10 8.42 15.00
N ALA A 14 15.82 7.16 15.35
CA ALA A 14 16.48 6.00 14.77
C ALA A 14 16.38 6.02 13.24
N GLU A 15 17.45 6.48 12.57
CA GLU A 15 17.45 6.81 11.13
C GLU A 15 17.36 5.56 10.22
N ASP A 16 17.50 4.35 10.76
CA ASP A 16 17.63 3.11 9.97
C ASP A 16 16.47 2.10 10.10
N ALA A 17 15.37 2.46 10.78
CA ALA A 17 14.28 1.51 10.99
C ALA A 17 13.44 1.31 9.71
N SER A 18 13.63 0.17 9.03
CA SER A 18 12.87 -0.22 7.84
C SER A 18 12.27 -1.62 7.96
N ALA A 19 11.19 -1.86 7.24
CA ALA A 19 10.56 -3.17 7.11
C ALA A 19 10.02 -3.37 5.69
N THR A 20 9.94 -4.64 5.27
CA THR A 20 9.32 -5.01 4.00
C THR A 20 8.17 -5.97 4.24
N LEU A 21 7.03 -5.72 3.60
CA LEU A 21 5.87 -6.58 3.63
C LEU A 21 5.51 -7.04 2.21
N GLU A 22 5.43 -8.36 2.02
CA GLU A 22 4.83 -8.94 0.81
C GLU A 22 3.32 -9.13 1.01
N LEU A 23 2.53 -8.65 0.05
CA LEU A 23 1.07 -8.70 0.04
C LEU A 23 0.61 -9.57 -1.15
N PRO A 24 0.39 -10.88 -0.97
CA PRO A 24 -0.03 -11.76 -2.04
C PRO A 24 -1.40 -11.37 -2.60
N PHE A 25 -1.57 -11.51 -3.92
CA PHE A 25 -2.85 -11.32 -4.59
C PHE A 25 -3.18 -12.50 -5.51
N ARG A 26 -4.46 -12.66 -5.84
CA ARG A 26 -4.93 -13.61 -6.86
C ARG A 26 -4.82 -12.97 -8.24
N ALA A 27 -4.06 -13.58 -9.16
CA ALA A 27 -3.97 -13.08 -10.53
C ALA A 27 -5.29 -13.28 -11.31
N PRO A 28 -5.57 -12.47 -12.34
CA PRO A 28 -4.78 -11.31 -12.79
C PRO A 28 -4.95 -10.07 -11.89
N TYR A 29 -4.00 -9.13 -11.98
CA TYR A 29 -4.01 -7.87 -11.25
C TYR A 29 -3.46 -6.76 -12.15
N ASP A 30 -4.29 -5.77 -12.46
CA ASP A 30 -3.98 -4.65 -13.36
C ASP A 30 -3.32 -3.50 -12.59
N TRP A 31 -2.04 -3.69 -12.26
CA TRP A 31 -1.23 -2.72 -11.51
C TRP A 31 -1.11 -1.35 -12.20
N PRO A 32 -0.88 -1.26 -13.53
CA PRO A 32 -0.87 0.04 -14.22
C PRO A 32 -2.18 0.81 -14.07
N ARG A 33 -3.34 0.12 -14.15
CA ARG A 33 -4.63 0.79 -13.92
C ARG A 33 -4.81 1.22 -12.46
N MET A 34 -4.37 0.41 -11.49
CA MET A 34 -4.37 0.79 -10.07
C MET A 34 -3.56 2.08 -9.84
N LEU A 35 -2.33 2.13 -10.35
CA LEU A 35 -1.49 3.32 -10.25
C LEU A 35 -2.11 4.55 -10.91
N ARG A 36 -2.69 4.41 -12.11
CA ARG A 36 -3.39 5.52 -12.77
C ARG A 36 -4.58 6.03 -11.96
N PHE A 37 -5.31 5.14 -11.29
CA PHE A 37 -6.40 5.55 -10.41
C PHE A 37 -5.90 6.36 -9.20
N LEU A 38 -4.84 5.88 -8.55
CA LEU A 38 -4.24 6.52 -7.38
C LEU A 38 -3.57 7.86 -7.74
N ALA A 39 -2.84 7.92 -8.86
CA ALA A 39 -2.19 9.14 -9.35
C ALA A 39 -3.21 10.26 -9.59
N GLY A 40 -4.36 9.95 -10.20
CA GLY A 40 -5.42 10.94 -10.46
C GLY A 40 -6.14 11.44 -9.20
N ARG A 41 -5.82 10.90 -8.02
CA ARG A 41 -6.43 11.25 -6.72
C ARG A 41 -5.38 11.51 -5.64
N ALA A 42 -4.11 11.58 -6.02
CA ALA A 42 -3.02 11.71 -5.07
C ALA A 42 -3.13 13.04 -4.32
N THR A 43 -3.06 12.98 -2.99
CA THR A 43 -3.06 14.16 -2.14
C THR A 43 -1.69 14.86 -2.21
N PRO A 44 -1.60 16.12 -2.69
CA PRO A 44 -0.32 16.82 -2.83
C PRO A 44 0.45 16.89 -1.50
N GLY A 45 1.74 16.52 -1.53
CA GLY A 45 2.60 16.50 -0.35
C GLY A 45 2.40 15.28 0.57
N VAL A 46 1.42 14.42 0.31
CA VAL A 46 1.18 13.20 1.10
C VAL A 46 1.33 11.94 0.25
N GLU A 47 0.87 11.97 -1.00
CA GLU A 47 0.87 10.83 -1.91
C GLU A 47 1.51 11.20 -3.25
N ALA A 48 2.18 10.22 -3.86
CA ALA A 48 2.69 10.33 -5.21
C ALA A 48 2.63 8.97 -5.92
N VAL A 49 2.70 8.99 -7.25
CA VAL A 49 2.93 7.80 -8.07
C VAL A 49 4.12 8.06 -8.97
N GLU A 50 5.22 7.37 -8.71
CA GLU A 50 6.51 7.57 -9.35
C GLU A 50 7.18 6.22 -9.59
N ASP A 51 7.83 6.06 -10.74
CA ASP A 51 8.59 4.86 -11.09
C ASP A 51 7.86 3.52 -10.82
N GLY A 52 6.58 3.48 -11.18
CA GLY A 52 5.75 2.29 -11.01
C GLY A 52 5.43 1.94 -9.54
N ALA A 53 5.59 2.89 -8.62
CA ALA A 53 5.25 2.78 -7.21
C ALA A 53 4.14 3.75 -6.82
N TRP A 54 3.38 3.39 -5.79
CA TRP A 54 2.60 4.35 -5.02
C TRP A 54 3.38 4.67 -3.74
N LEU A 55 3.57 5.96 -3.50
CA LEU A 55 4.33 6.50 -2.38
C LEU A 55 3.39 7.24 -1.44
N ARG A 56 3.61 7.11 -0.13
CA ARG A 56 2.78 7.81 0.86
C ARG A 56 3.53 8.11 2.16
N ALA A 57 3.38 9.33 2.68
CA ALA A 57 3.67 9.64 4.07
C ALA A 57 2.53 9.17 4.98
N ILE A 58 2.84 8.50 6.08
CA ILE A 58 1.86 7.95 7.01
C ILE A 58 2.18 8.30 8.45
N ASP A 59 1.11 8.46 9.25
CA ASP A 59 1.15 8.20 10.68
C ASP A 59 0.26 6.99 10.98
N PHE A 60 0.79 6.04 11.72
CA PHE A 60 0.06 4.83 12.08
C PHE A 60 0.45 4.38 13.49
N ASN A 61 -0.56 4.25 14.37
CA ASN A 61 -0.38 3.89 15.77
C ASN A 61 0.69 4.73 16.49
N GLY A 62 0.61 6.06 16.32
CA GLY A 62 1.51 7.03 16.95
C GLY A 62 2.95 6.93 16.46
N ALA A 63 3.14 6.54 15.20
CA ALA A 63 4.44 6.42 14.57
C ALA A 63 4.37 6.96 13.15
N SER A 64 5.23 7.91 12.84
CA SER A 64 5.31 8.47 11.48
C SER A 64 6.34 7.74 10.63
N GLY A 65 6.18 7.81 9.32
CA GLY A 65 7.11 7.25 8.36
C GLY A 65 6.58 7.31 6.94
N THR A 66 7.18 6.54 6.05
CA THR A 66 6.80 6.50 4.63
C THR A 66 6.56 5.08 4.14
N LEU A 67 5.81 4.99 3.05
CA LEU A 67 5.51 3.77 2.33
C LEU A 67 5.91 3.92 0.87
N ALA A 68 6.51 2.87 0.32
CA ALA A 68 6.62 2.68 -1.12
C ALA A 68 6.07 1.31 -1.51
N VAL A 69 4.99 1.30 -2.30
CA VAL A 69 4.33 0.05 -2.73
C VAL A 69 4.52 -0.16 -4.22
N ARG A 70 5.12 -1.30 -4.58
CA ARG A 70 5.35 -1.72 -5.96
C ARG A 70 4.79 -3.12 -6.21
N ARG A 71 4.48 -3.44 -7.47
CA ARG A 71 4.24 -4.84 -7.85
C ARG A 71 5.56 -5.58 -7.96
N HIS A 72 5.68 -6.74 -7.34
CA HIS A 72 6.84 -7.59 -7.54
C HIS A 72 6.96 -7.99 -9.02
N ALA A 73 8.17 -7.97 -9.59
CA ALA A 73 8.40 -8.25 -11.02
C ALA A 73 7.97 -9.67 -11.45
N ARG A 74 8.29 -10.68 -10.62
CA ARG A 74 8.03 -12.11 -10.89
C ARG A 74 6.95 -12.76 -10.02
N LYS A 75 6.85 -12.41 -8.73
CA LYS A 75 5.87 -12.98 -7.80
C LYS A 75 4.49 -12.33 -7.95
N ARG A 76 3.45 -13.04 -7.54
CA ARG A 76 2.07 -12.54 -7.47
C ARG A 76 1.81 -11.83 -6.14
N CYS A 77 2.60 -10.80 -5.86
CA CYS A 77 2.45 -9.97 -4.66
C CYS A 77 2.77 -8.50 -4.95
N LEU A 78 2.21 -7.63 -4.14
CA LEU A 78 2.74 -6.28 -3.95
C LEU A 78 3.80 -6.32 -2.86
N VAL A 79 4.79 -5.43 -2.95
CA VAL A 79 5.85 -5.26 -1.96
C VAL A 79 5.72 -3.86 -1.41
N ALA A 80 5.47 -3.75 -0.11
CA ALA A 80 5.46 -2.49 0.61
C ALA A 80 6.79 -2.35 1.38
N GLN A 81 7.59 -1.37 1.00
CA GLN A 81 8.73 -0.90 1.80
C GLN A 81 8.21 0.17 2.76
N ILE A 82 8.62 0.07 4.03
CA ILE A 82 8.09 0.86 5.13
C ILE A 82 9.30 1.42 5.88
N ASP A 83 9.45 2.74 5.88
CA ASP A 83 10.64 3.40 6.42
C ASP A 83 10.27 4.36 7.57
N GLY A 84 11.15 4.44 8.57
CA GLY A 84 10.99 5.25 9.76
C GLY A 84 10.36 4.50 10.94
N PRO A 85 10.07 5.20 12.06
CA PRO A 85 9.54 4.59 13.28
C PRO A 85 8.28 3.74 13.11
N VAL A 86 7.49 3.97 12.06
CA VAL A 86 6.29 3.21 11.72
C VAL A 86 6.58 1.77 11.27
N SER A 87 7.80 1.45 10.85
CA SER A 87 8.22 0.10 10.44
C SER A 87 8.01 -0.95 11.54
N ARG A 88 8.04 -0.56 12.82
CA ARG A 88 7.69 -1.43 13.97
C ARG A 88 6.26 -2.00 13.90
N HIS A 89 5.38 -1.35 13.12
CA HIS A 89 3.99 -1.73 12.93
C HIS A 89 3.73 -2.43 11.59
N ALA A 90 4.78 -2.87 10.88
CA ALA A 90 4.67 -3.41 9.52
C ALA A 90 3.62 -4.51 9.34
N ALA A 91 3.52 -5.44 10.28
CA ALA A 91 2.51 -6.50 10.21
C ALA A 91 1.07 -5.96 10.26
N ALA A 92 0.82 -4.94 11.09
CA ALA A 92 -0.50 -4.31 11.22
C ALA A 92 -0.88 -3.47 9.99
N LEU A 93 0.11 -2.98 9.24
CA LEU A 93 -0.10 -2.26 7.98
C LEU A 93 -0.62 -3.15 6.84
N ALA A 94 -0.57 -4.48 6.97
CA ALA A 94 -1.11 -5.40 5.97
C ALA A 94 -2.61 -5.17 5.69
N ALA A 95 -3.40 -4.91 6.74
CA ALA A 95 -4.84 -4.72 6.61
C ALA A 95 -5.23 -3.43 5.85
N PRO A 96 -4.75 -2.22 6.21
CA PRO A 96 -5.04 -1.02 5.44
C PRO A 96 -4.51 -1.09 4.01
N LEU A 97 -3.30 -1.61 3.79
CA LEU A 97 -2.77 -1.80 2.44
C LEU A 97 -3.62 -2.78 1.63
N GLY A 98 -4.08 -3.88 2.26
CA GLY A 98 -4.97 -4.84 1.62
C GLY A 98 -6.30 -4.24 1.19
N ARG A 99 -6.82 -3.24 1.94
CA ARG A 99 -8.02 -2.48 1.56
C ARG A 99 -7.76 -1.49 0.43
N VAL A 100 -6.68 -0.70 0.50
CA VAL A 100 -6.32 0.26 -0.56
C VAL A 100 -6.17 -0.46 -1.89
N PHE A 101 -5.49 -1.61 -1.89
CA PHE A 101 -5.15 -2.34 -3.10
C PHE A 101 -6.09 -3.50 -3.46
N ASP A 102 -7.13 -3.78 -2.66
CA ASP A 102 -8.09 -4.86 -2.89
C ASP A 102 -7.42 -6.22 -3.24
N ILE A 103 -6.39 -6.56 -2.47
CA ILE A 103 -5.56 -7.76 -2.72
C ILE A 103 -6.33 -9.06 -2.49
N HIS A 104 -7.43 -8.99 -1.73
CA HIS A 104 -8.24 -10.14 -1.35
C HIS A 104 -9.29 -10.50 -2.41
N ALA A 105 -9.62 -9.61 -3.35
CA ALA A 105 -10.57 -9.90 -4.40
C ALA A 105 -10.16 -11.15 -5.21
N ASN A 106 -11.18 -11.91 -5.63
CA ASN A 106 -11.05 -13.14 -6.40
C ASN A 106 -11.55 -12.93 -7.83
N PRO A 107 -10.67 -12.61 -8.80
CA PRO A 107 -11.07 -12.34 -10.18
C PRO A 107 -11.82 -13.50 -10.83
N ALA A 108 -11.47 -14.74 -10.50
CA ALA A 108 -12.12 -15.92 -11.07
C ALA A 108 -13.58 -16.04 -10.59
N ALA A 109 -13.84 -15.76 -9.31
CA ALA A 109 -15.20 -15.75 -8.78
C ALA A 109 -16.02 -14.58 -9.35
N ILE A 110 -15.42 -13.39 -9.46
CA ILE A 110 -16.05 -12.22 -10.07
C ILE A 110 -16.41 -12.51 -11.53
N ALA A 111 -15.48 -13.10 -12.30
CA ALA A 111 -15.72 -13.48 -13.68
C ALA A 111 -16.78 -14.59 -13.80
N GLY A 112 -16.79 -15.57 -12.90
CA GLY A 112 -17.83 -16.59 -12.87
C GLY A 112 -19.23 -16.02 -12.57
N GLY A 113 -19.32 -15.05 -11.66
CA GLY A 113 -20.59 -14.45 -11.26
C GLY A 113 -21.14 -13.41 -12.24
N LEU A 114 -20.26 -12.59 -12.83
CA LEU A 114 -20.65 -11.46 -13.68
C LEU A 114 -20.44 -11.73 -15.18
N GLY A 115 -19.66 -12.76 -15.55
CA GLY A 115 -19.23 -13.00 -16.92
C GLY A 115 -20.35 -13.45 -17.87
N ALA A 116 -21.39 -14.10 -17.34
CA ALA A 116 -22.54 -14.56 -18.12
C ALA A 116 -23.61 -13.47 -18.33
N ASP A 117 -23.50 -12.34 -17.62
CA ASP A 117 -24.44 -11.23 -17.75
C ASP A 117 -24.22 -10.51 -19.09
N PRO A 118 -25.26 -10.25 -19.90
CA PRO A 118 -25.11 -9.62 -21.21
C PRO A 118 -24.51 -8.20 -21.18
N TRP A 119 -24.66 -7.47 -20.08
CA TRP A 119 -24.19 -6.09 -19.94
C TRP A 119 -22.85 -6.03 -19.22
N LEU A 120 -22.66 -6.84 -18.18
CA LEU A 120 -21.44 -6.85 -17.38
C LEU A 120 -20.35 -7.78 -17.94
N GLY A 121 -20.72 -8.87 -18.61
CA GLY A 121 -19.79 -9.85 -19.17
C GLY A 121 -18.74 -9.24 -20.12
N PRO A 122 -19.13 -8.37 -21.08
CA PRO A 122 -18.17 -7.66 -21.91
C PRO A 122 -17.21 -6.77 -21.10
N LEU A 123 -17.69 -6.12 -20.04
CA LEU A 123 -16.86 -5.24 -19.19
C LEU A 123 -15.84 -6.03 -18.37
N VAL A 124 -16.25 -7.17 -17.82
CA VAL A 124 -15.36 -8.07 -17.07
C VAL A 124 -14.27 -8.63 -17.99
N THR A 125 -14.65 -9.04 -19.20
CA THR A 125 -13.70 -9.55 -20.21
C THR A 125 -12.69 -8.48 -20.64
N ALA A 126 -13.12 -7.22 -20.77
CA ALA A 126 -12.25 -6.11 -21.11
C ALA A 126 -11.28 -5.70 -19.99
N ALA A 127 -11.52 -6.12 -18.74
CA ALA A 127 -10.74 -5.70 -17.58
C ALA A 127 -10.56 -6.80 -16.51
N PRO A 128 -9.97 -7.96 -16.85
CA PRO A 128 -9.97 -9.14 -15.98
C PRO A 128 -9.18 -8.96 -14.68
N GLY A 129 -8.19 -8.06 -14.66
CA GLY A 129 -7.37 -7.75 -13.48
C GLY A 129 -7.81 -6.50 -12.71
N LEU A 130 -8.96 -5.91 -13.07
CA LEU A 130 -9.49 -4.72 -12.40
C LEU A 130 -9.70 -4.98 -10.91
N ARG A 131 -9.45 -3.93 -10.13
CA ARG A 131 -9.65 -3.90 -8.68
C ARG A 131 -10.49 -2.70 -8.30
N VAL A 132 -11.03 -2.71 -7.09
CA VAL A 132 -11.72 -1.56 -6.50
C VAL A 132 -10.76 -0.89 -5.53
N PRO A 133 -10.10 0.22 -5.90
CA PRO A 133 -9.16 0.88 -5.00
C PRO A 133 -9.91 1.42 -3.79
N GLY A 134 -9.46 1.04 -2.60
CA GLY A 134 -10.02 1.50 -1.33
C GLY A 134 -9.36 2.77 -0.81
N ALA A 135 -9.87 3.28 0.31
CA ALA A 135 -9.27 4.39 1.04
C ALA A 135 -8.26 3.90 2.09
N TRP A 136 -7.27 4.75 2.41
CA TRP A 136 -6.31 4.52 3.49
C TRP A 136 -7.00 4.53 4.87
N SER A 137 -7.74 5.59 5.15
CA SER A 137 -8.60 5.79 6.33
C SER A 137 -10.01 6.21 5.89
N GLY A 138 -10.99 6.01 6.78
CA GLY A 138 -12.37 6.50 6.58
C GLY A 138 -12.64 7.88 7.19
N PHE A 139 -11.59 8.56 7.66
CA PHE A 139 -11.62 9.83 8.39
C PHE A 139 -10.45 10.68 7.92
#